data_AF-A0A2A4QKK5-F1
#
_entry.id   AF-A0A2A4QKK5-F1
#
_cell.length_a   1.000
_cell.length_b   1.000
_cell.length_c   1.000
_cell.angle_alpha   90.00
_cell.angle_beta   90.00
_cell.angle_gamma   90.00
#
_symmetry.space_group_name_H-M   'P 1'
#
loop_
_entity.id
_entity.type
_entity.pdbx_description
1 polymer ?
#
loop_
_entity_poly.entity_id
_entity_poly.type
_entity_poly.pdbx_seq_one_letter_code
_entity_poly.pdbx_strand_id
1 'polypeptide(L)'
;MRRTALLIAAISIVLAGALAVFTSGKLVDHVERHTERRLHTLLVEKGEDWATIRADGFRVNVGGLAKDEATRFRTIQLLNANVNDARVYDRTSVSQPE
;
A
#
# COMPACT_ATOMS: atom_id res chain seq x y z
N MET A 1 -38.29 -22.06 -22.50
CA MET A 1 -37.07 -22.72 -21.98
C MET A 1 -35.79 -21.96 -22.37
N ARG A 2 -35.47 -21.77 -23.65
CA ARG A 2 -34.21 -21.09 -24.09
C ARG A 2 -34.06 -19.63 -23.60
N ARG A 3 -35.11 -18.82 -23.64
CA ARG A 3 -35.06 -17.41 -23.19
C ARG A 3 -34.81 -17.28 -21.68
N THR A 4 -35.49 -18.10 -20.87
CA THR A 4 -35.30 -18.14 -19.41
C THR A 4 -33.87 -18.56 -19.04
N ALA A 5 -33.32 -19.56 -19.75
CA ALA A 5 -31.94 -19.98 -19.54
C ALA A 5 -30.93 -18.86 -19.86
N LEU A 6 -31.15 -18.11 -20.95
CA LEU A 6 -30.32 -16.96 -21.29
C LEU A 6 -30.42 -15.82 -20.27
N LEU A 7 -31.62 -15.56 -19.74
CA LEU A 7 -31.82 -14.56 -18.69
C LEU A 7 -31.07 -14.93 -17.39
N ILE A 8 -31.17 -16.19 -16.96
CA ILE A 8 -30.45 -16.68 -15.77
C ILE A 8 -28.94 -16.56 -15.99
N ALA A 9 -28.43 -16.98 -17.15
CA ALA A 9 -27.01 -16.87 -17.47
C ALA A 9 -26.53 -15.41 -17.45
N ALA A 10 -27.30 -14.49 -18.05
CA ALA A 10 -26.97 -13.07 -18.04
C ALA A 10 -26.92 -12.50 -16.62
N ILE A 11 -27.91 -12.83 -15.78
CA ILE A 11 -27.96 -12.39 -14.38
C ILE A 11 -26.75 -12.93 -13.61
N SER A 12 -26.40 -14.22 -13.79
CA SER A 12 -25.25 -14.81 -13.12
C SER A 12 -23.94 -14.13 -13.49
N ILE A 13 -23.74 -13.78 -14.76
CA ILE A 13 -22.53 -13.08 -15.22
C ILE A 13 -22.48 -11.67 -14.61
N VAL A 14 -23.60 -10.94 -14.61
CA VAL A 14 -23.69 -9.60 -14.02
C VAL A 14 -23.38 -9.65 -12.52
N LEU A 15 -23.97 -10.61 -11.80
CA LEU A 15 -23.71 -10.80 -10.37
C LEU A 15 -22.24 -11.15 -10.12
N ALA A 16 -21.67 -12.09 -10.87
CA ALA A 16 -20.26 -12.45 -10.74
C ALA A 16 -19.34 -11.24 -10.97
N GLY A 17 -19.61 -10.43 -12.00
CA GLY A 17 -18.88 -9.19 -12.26
C GLY A 17 -18.99 -8.18 -11.12
N ALA A 18 -20.20 -7.97 -10.58
CA ALA A 18 -20.42 -7.06 -9.47
C ALA A 18 -19.68 -7.53 -8.20
N LEU A 19 -19.73 -8.83 -7.89
CA LEU A 19 -18.99 -9.40 -6.78
C LEU A 19 -17.48 -9.25 -6.96
N ALA A 20 -16.94 -9.47 -8.17
CA ALA A 20 -15.52 -9.32 -8.45
C ALA A 20 -15.02 -7.89 -8.21
N VAL A 21 -15.76 -6.88 -8.70
CA VAL A 21 -15.42 -5.46 -8.49
C VAL A 21 -15.49 -5.10 -7.00
N PHE A 22 -16.55 -5.52 -6.31
CA PHE A 22 -16.74 -5.23 -4.89
C PHE A 22 -15.63 -5.85 -4.02
N THR A 23 -15.35 -7.13 -4.24
CA THR A 23 -14.34 -7.88 -3.48
C THR A 23 -12.92 -7.38 -3.75
N SER A 24 -12.62 -7.01 -5.00
CA SER A 24 -11.32 -6.44 -5.36
C SER A 24 -11.02 -5.17 -4.55
N GLY A 25 -11.98 -4.24 -4.45
CA GLY A 25 -11.82 -3.03 -3.64
C GLY A 25 -11.53 -3.33 -2.17
N LYS A 26 -12.29 -4.26 -1.56
CA LYS A 26 -12.07 -4.66 -0.16
C LYS A 26 -10.73 -5.38 0.06
N LEU A 27 -10.27 -6.14 -0.93
CA LEU A 27 -9.02 -6.87 -0.84
C LEU A 27 -7.81 -5.92 -0.92
N VAL A 28 -7.85 -4.94 -1.83
CA VAL A 28 -6.81 -3.90 -1.95
C VAL A 28 -6.68 -3.14 -0.63
N ASP A 29 -7.80 -2.62 -0.13
CA ASP A 29 -7.90 -1.95 1.18
C ASP A 29 -7.30 -2.78 2.33
N HIS A 30 -7.54 -4.09 2.33
CA HIS A 30 -7.04 -4.98 3.36
C HIS A 30 -5.51 -5.13 3.29
N VAL A 31 -4.99 -5.33 2.08
CA VAL A 31 -3.55 -5.47 1.82
C VAL A 31 -2.80 -4.17 2.13
N GLU A 32 -3.36 -3.02 1.75
CA GLU A 32 -2.81 -1.69 2.06
C GLU A 32 -2.69 -1.49 3.57
N ARG A 33 -3.81 -1.62 4.31
CA ARG A 33 -3.81 -1.44 5.76
C ARG A 33 -2.91 -2.45 6.49
N HIS A 34 -2.78 -3.66 5.97
CA HIS A 34 -1.86 -4.65 6.54
C HIS A 34 -0.40 -4.24 6.32
N THR A 35 -0.07 -3.77 5.11
CA THR A 35 1.27 -3.31 4.75
C THR A 35 1.65 -2.07 5.57
N GLU A 36 0.76 -1.08 5.66
CA GLU A 36 0.98 0.14 6.46
C GLU A 36 1.23 -0.20 7.92
N ARG A 37 0.38 -1.02 8.54
CA ARG A 37 0.55 -1.40 9.95
C ARG A 37 1.88 -2.11 10.19
N ARG A 38 2.24 -3.06 9.33
CA ARG A 38 3.50 -3.80 9.45
C ARG A 38 4.71 -2.87 9.36
N LEU A 39 4.74 -1.97 8.37
CA LEU A 39 5.89 -1.08 8.19
C LEU A 39 5.92 0.04 9.23
N HIS A 40 4.75 0.53 9.66
CA HIS A 40 4.68 1.48 10.76
C HIS A 40 5.25 0.87 12.05
N THR A 41 4.86 -0.36 12.41
CA THR A 41 5.45 -1.07 13.55
C THR A 41 6.96 -1.21 13.41
N LEU A 42 7.46 -1.57 12.22
CA LEU A 42 8.89 -1.66 11.94
C LEU A 42 9.62 -0.31 12.16
N LEU A 43 9.05 0.80 11.70
CA LEU A 43 9.66 2.12 11.89
C LEU A 43 9.76 2.48 13.37
N VAL A 44 8.68 2.25 14.12
CA VAL A 44 8.66 2.50 15.57
C VAL A 44 9.69 1.63 16.31
N GLU A 45 9.78 0.35 15.96
CA GLU A 45 10.77 -0.57 16.55
C GLU A 45 12.23 -0.16 16.26
N LYS A 46 12.47 0.57 15.18
CA LYS A 46 13.80 1.05 14.77
C LYS A 46 14.06 2.51 15.15
N GLY A 47 13.10 3.18 15.79
CA GLY A 47 13.22 4.59 16.19
C GLY A 47 13.14 5.58 15.02
N GLU A 48 12.56 5.18 13.89
CA GLU A 48 12.41 5.99 12.68
C GLU A 48 10.99 6.63 12.61
N ASP A 49 10.47 7.10 13.75
CA ASP A 49 9.11 7.65 13.91
C ASP A 49 8.83 8.91 13.08
N TRP A 50 9.88 9.54 12.56
CA TRP A 50 9.76 10.71 11.69
C TRP A 50 9.14 10.36 10.32
N ALA A 51 9.28 9.11 9.89
CA ALA A 51 8.82 8.67 8.58
C ALA A 51 7.35 8.24 8.63
N THR A 52 6.54 8.80 7.73
CA THR A 52 5.13 8.46 7.57
C THR A 52 4.96 7.53 6.38
N ILE A 53 4.17 6.47 6.54
CA ILE A 53 3.94 5.47 5.49
C ILE A 53 2.49 5.53 5.03
N ARG A 54 2.30 5.53 3.71
CA ARG A 54 0.99 5.39 3.08
C ARG A 54 1.04 4.42 1.91
N ALA A 55 0.30 3.32 2.00
CA ALA A 55 0.13 2.39 0.90
C ALA A 55 -0.92 2.91 -0.09
N ASP A 56 -0.69 2.68 -1.37
CA ASP A 56 -1.59 3.01 -2.48
C ASP A 56 -1.47 1.91 -3.53
N GLY A 57 -2.42 0.97 -3.48
CA GLY A 57 -2.41 -0.31 -4.14
C GLY A 57 -1.15 -1.10 -3.81
N PHE A 58 -0.28 -1.24 -4.81
CA PHE A 58 1.00 -1.92 -4.66
C PHE A 58 2.13 -0.99 -4.21
N ARG A 59 1.96 0.33 -4.35
CA ARG A 59 2.99 1.31 -4.00
C ARG A 59 2.97 1.62 -2.52
N VAL A 60 4.13 1.93 -1.97
CA VAL A 60 4.32 2.40 -0.60
C VAL A 60 4.98 3.76 -0.69
N ASN A 61 4.23 4.81 -0.39
CA ASN A 61 4.75 6.18 -0.34
C ASN A 61 5.30 6.45 1.04
N VAL A 62 6.55 6.89 1.10
CA VAL A 62 7.24 7.26 2.34
C VAL A 62 7.37 8.77 2.36
N GLY A 63 6.85 9.41 3.42
CA GLY A 63 6.93 10.85 3.62
C GLY A 63 7.53 11.18 4.98
N GLY A 64 7.61 12.48 5.30
CA GLY A 64 8.21 12.97 6.55
C GLY A 64 9.47 13.79 6.31
N LEU A 65 9.94 14.46 7.37
CA LEU A 65 11.14 15.29 7.36
C LEU A 65 12.26 14.57 8.11
N ALA A 66 13.26 14.09 7.39
CA ALA A 66 14.46 13.51 7.98
C ALA A 66 15.38 14.60 8.51
N LYS A 67 16.07 14.31 9.61
CA LYS A 67 17.08 15.20 10.20
C LYS A 67 18.30 15.40 9.30
N ASP A 68 18.72 14.35 8.59
CA ASP A 68 19.85 14.36 7.68
C ASP A 68 19.67 13.28 6.59
N GLU A 69 20.51 13.35 5.55
CA GLU A 69 20.47 12.42 4.42
C GLU A 69 20.82 10.98 4.86
N ALA A 70 21.67 10.83 5.88
CA ALA A 70 22.06 9.52 6.39
C ALA A 70 20.86 8.78 7.02
N THR A 71 20.03 9.50 7.76
CA THR A 71 18.82 8.97 8.41
C THR A 71 17.75 8.64 7.38
N ARG A 72 17.54 9.54 6.40
CA ARG A 72 16.66 9.26 5.24
C ARG A 72 17.07 7.99 4.53
N PHE A 73 18.35 7.88 4.13
CA PHE A 73 18.84 6.72 3.39
C PHE A 73 18.74 5.42 4.18
N ARG A 74 19.07 5.43 5.48
CA ARG A 74 18.90 4.25 6.37
C ARG A 74 17.45 3.80 6.46
N THR A 75 16.51 4.74 6.59
CA THR A 75 15.09 4.43 6.67
C THR A 75 14.58 3.80 5.37
N ILE A 76 14.95 4.34 4.21
CA ILE A 76 14.56 3.77 2.91
C ILE A 76 15.17 2.37 2.72
N GLN A 77 16.44 2.18 3.08
CA GLN A 77 17.10 0.87 3.07
C GLN A 77 16.37 -0.15 3.96
N LEU A 78 15.97 0.26 5.17
CA LEU A 78 15.20 -0.57 6.10
C LEU A 78 13.86 -1.01 5.49
N LEU A 79 13.16 -0.11 4.82
CA LEU A 79 11.90 -0.40 4.15
C LEU A 79 12.10 -1.35 2.96
N ASN A 80 13.10 -1.08 2.11
CA ASN A 80 13.47 -1.93 0.96
C ASN A 80 13.93 -3.34 1.35
N ALA A 81 14.43 -3.54 2.57
CA ALA A 81 14.75 -4.87 3.08
C ALA A 81 13.51 -5.67 3.51
N ASN A 82 12.39 -4.99 3.80
CA ASN A 82 11.17 -5.61 4.33
C ASN A 82 10.02 -5.71 3.31
N VAL A 83 10.08 -4.91 2.25
CA VAL A 83 9.19 -4.99 1.09
C VAL A 83 10.03 -4.95 -0.19
N ASN A 84 9.45 -5.41 -1.31
CA ASN A 84 10.13 -5.30 -2.61
C ASN A 84 10.47 -3.83 -2.92
N ASP A 85 11.74 -3.55 -3.22
CA ASP A 85 12.30 -2.21 -3.51
C ASP A 85 11.52 -1.46 -4.60
N ALA A 86 11.04 -2.15 -5.63
CA ALA A 86 10.25 -1.55 -6.71
C ALA A 86 8.89 -0.96 -6.25
N ARG A 87 8.52 -1.15 -4.98
CA ARG A 87 7.30 -0.65 -4.37
C ARG A 87 7.50 0.63 -3.56
N VAL A 88 8.71 0.95 -3.13
CA VAL A 88 8.96 2.06 -2.20
C VAL A 88 9.19 3.33 -3.00
N TYR A 89 8.33 4.31 -2.77
CA TYR A 89 8.40 5.63 -3.41
C TYR A 89 8.72 6.66 -2.35
N ASP A 90 9.94 7.17 -2.43
CA ASP A 90 10.41 8.17 -1.50
C ASP A 90 9.87 9.57 -1.87
N ARG A 91 9.10 10.14 -0.95
CA ARG A 91 8.58 11.52 -0.97
C ARG A 91 8.97 12.26 0.32
N THR A 92 10.04 11.84 0.96
CA THR A 92 10.59 12.48 2.16
C THR A 92 11.35 13.75 1.80
N SER A 93 11.53 14.62 2.78
CA SER A 93 12.39 15.79 2.68
C SER A 93 13.47 15.71 3.75
N VAL A 94 14.59 16.42 3.55
CA VAL A 94 15.67 16.49 4.54
C VAL A 94 15.74 17.92 5.07
N SER A 95 15.86 18.09 6.38
CA SER A 95 16.13 19.41 6.94
C SER A 95 17.50 19.89 6.48
N GLN A 96 17.53 21.00 5.74
CA GLN A 96 18.78 21.66 5.40
C GLN A 96 19.30 22.39 6.64
N PRO A 97 20.58 22.24 7.02
CA PRO A 97 21.18 23.13 8.00
C PRO A 97 21.22 24.55 7.41
N GLU A 98 20.82 25.54 8.21
CA GLU A 98 21.05 26.96 7.90
C GLU A 98 22.55 27.28 7.77
#